data_AF-A0A3F2UYE0-F1
#
_entry.id   AF-A0A3F2UYE0-F1
#
_cell.length_a   1.000
_cell.length_b   1.000
_cell.length_c   1.000
_cell.angle_alpha   90.00
_cell.angle_beta   90.00
_cell.angle_gamma   90.00
#
_symmetry.space_group_name_H-M   'P 1'
#
loop_
_entity.id
_entity.type
_entity.pdbx_description
1 polymer ?
#
loop_
_entity_poly.entity_id
_entity_poly.type
_entity_poly.pdbx_seq_one_letter_code
_entity_poly.pdbx_strand_id
1 'polypeptide(L)'
;MESKKIYTVNNVTLKSIGRRYCALLFSDPEYEPATWRDLRDLMQVMEWEGAVVAQLVGVSGGSKAGSRTVRRWTADPSETDSARQIPYAAWRLLLINAGLVTK
;
A
#
# COMPACT_ATOMS: atom_id res chain seq x y z
N MET A 1 -13.29 -19.57 -22.57
CA MET A 1 -12.59 -18.32 -22.17
C MET A 1 -13.49 -17.61 -21.18
N GLU A 2 -13.31 -17.92 -19.90
CA GLU A 2 -14.11 -17.33 -18.82
C GLU A 2 -13.68 -15.87 -18.64
N SER A 3 -14.53 -14.93 -19.06
CA SER A 3 -14.29 -13.50 -18.85
C SER A 3 -14.54 -13.20 -17.37
N LYS A 4 -13.47 -13.12 -16.57
CA LYS A 4 -13.56 -12.71 -15.17
C LYS A 4 -14.09 -11.28 -15.13
N LYS A 5 -15.34 -11.14 -14.68
CA LYS A 5 -15.98 -9.85 -14.39
C LYS A 5 -15.06 -9.05 -13.46
N ILE A 6 -14.55 -7.93 -13.94
CA ILE A 6 -13.81 -6.96 -13.14
C ILE A 6 -14.85 -6.27 -12.25
N TYR A 7 -14.95 -6.68 -11.00
CA TYR A 7 -15.76 -6.00 -10.00
C TYR A 7 -14.97 -4.77 -9.52
N THR A 8 -15.02 -3.68 -10.29
CA THR A 8 -14.41 -2.42 -9.87
C THR A 8 -15.30 -1.74 -8.83
N VAL A 9 -15.04 -2.00 -7.55
CA VAL A 9 -15.46 -1.09 -6.49
C VAL A 9 -14.43 0.04 -6.44
N ASN A 10 -14.85 1.27 -6.77
CA ASN A 10 -14.16 2.57 -6.60
C ASN A 10 -13.18 3.12 -7.66
N ASN A 11 -13.07 2.57 -8.88
CA ASN A 11 -12.27 3.16 -10.00
C ASN A 11 -10.86 3.66 -9.60
N VAL A 12 -10.21 3.03 -8.62
CA VAL A 12 -8.84 3.39 -8.23
C VAL A 12 -7.89 2.87 -9.31
N THR A 13 -7.01 3.74 -9.81
CA THR A 13 -6.02 3.39 -10.83
C THR A 13 -4.63 3.68 -10.31
N LEU A 14 -3.62 3.00 -10.88
CA LEU A 14 -2.24 3.25 -10.53
C LEU A 14 -1.89 4.75 -10.72
N LYS A 15 -2.33 5.33 -11.84
CA LYS A 15 -2.15 6.76 -12.15
C LYS A 15 -2.79 7.70 -11.12
N SER A 16 -3.93 7.35 -10.54
CA SER A 16 -4.55 8.18 -9.50
C SER A 16 -3.82 8.09 -8.16
N ILE A 17 -3.22 6.94 -7.83
CA ILE A 17 -2.35 6.78 -6.65
C ILE A 17 -1.08 7.62 -6.78
N GLY A 18 -0.44 7.61 -7.97
CA GLY A 18 0.77 8.40 -8.23
C GLY A 18 0.59 9.92 -8.16
N ARG A 19 -0.65 10.42 -8.05
CA ARG A 19 -0.98 11.85 -7.92
C ARG A 19 -1.34 12.26 -6.50
N ARG A 20 -1.36 11.33 -5.53
CA ARG A 20 -1.67 11.64 -4.14
C ARG A 20 -0.48 12.31 -3.47
N TYR A 21 -0.73 13.13 -2.46
CA TYR A 21 0.32 13.78 -1.65
C TYR A 21 1.30 12.79 -1.03
N CYS A 22 0.85 11.57 -0.71
CA CYS A 22 1.72 10.51 -0.21
C CYS A 22 2.70 9.94 -1.23
N ALA A 23 2.56 10.25 -2.53
CA ALA A 23 3.52 9.87 -3.57
C ALA A 23 4.70 10.85 -3.70
N LEU A 24 4.60 12.04 -3.10
CA LEU A 24 5.63 13.07 -3.13
C LEU A 24 6.89 12.66 -2.35
N LEU A 25 7.96 13.43 -2.52
CA LEU A 25 9.18 13.25 -1.74
C LEU A 25 8.95 13.67 -0.30
N PHE A 26 9.66 13.05 0.65
CA PHE A 26 9.52 13.41 2.07
C PHE A 26 9.87 14.88 2.37
N SER A 27 10.73 15.49 1.55
CA SER A 27 11.10 16.90 1.63
C SER A 27 10.10 17.86 0.96
N ASP A 28 9.09 17.33 0.27
CA ASP A 28 8.07 18.15 -0.39
C ASP A 28 7.14 18.74 0.68
N PRO A 29 6.87 20.06 0.68
CA PRO A 29 6.01 20.69 1.67
C PRO A 29 4.55 20.21 1.61
N GLU A 30 4.10 19.68 0.47
CA GLU A 30 2.76 19.13 0.31
C GLU A 30 2.71 17.62 0.63
N TYR A 31 3.83 17.01 1.03
CA TYR A 31 3.84 15.59 1.38
C TYR A 31 2.96 15.30 2.59
N GLU A 32 2.04 14.35 2.40
CA GLU A 32 1.26 13.77 3.48
C GLU A 32 1.56 12.28 3.62
N PRO A 33 1.75 11.75 4.84
CA PRO A 33 1.94 10.32 5.06
C PRO A 33 0.79 9.46 4.52
N ALA A 34 1.13 8.33 3.89
CA ALA A 34 0.13 7.38 3.41
C ALA A 34 -0.75 6.84 4.54
N THR A 35 -2.05 6.75 4.26
CA THR A 35 -3.05 6.16 5.15
C THR A 35 -3.17 4.66 4.91
N TRP A 36 -3.92 3.97 5.79
CA TRP A 36 -4.25 2.56 5.59
C TRP A 36 -5.07 2.33 4.31
N ARG A 37 -5.86 3.32 3.86
CA ARG A 37 -6.63 3.26 2.61
C ARG A 37 -5.72 3.34 1.40
N ASP A 38 -4.74 4.24 1.41
CA ASP A 38 -3.75 4.35 0.34
C ASP A 38 -3.00 3.03 0.11
N LEU A 39 -2.63 2.36 1.20
CA LEU A 39 -2.00 1.05 1.12
C LEU A 39 -2.93 -0.03 0.56
N ARG A 40 -4.19 -0.10 1.04
CA ARG A 40 -5.18 -1.06 0.51
C ARG A 40 -5.48 -0.82 -0.96
N ASP A 41 -5.61 0.43 -1.37
CA ASP A 41 -5.82 0.85 -2.76
C ASP A 41 -4.67 0.37 -3.65
N LEU A 42 -3.42 0.61 -3.23
CA LEU A 42 -2.24 0.14 -3.97
C LEU A 42 -2.21 -1.39 -4.04
N MET A 43 -2.44 -2.07 -2.93
CA MET A 43 -2.48 -3.53 -2.89
C MET A 43 -3.55 -4.10 -3.82
N GLN A 44 -4.73 -3.48 -3.87
CA GLN A 44 -5.81 -3.90 -4.75
C GLN A 44 -5.45 -3.71 -6.23
N VAL A 45 -4.93 -2.53 -6.60
CA VAL A 45 -4.54 -2.22 -7.99
C VAL A 45 -3.40 -3.12 -8.47
N MET A 46 -2.47 -3.47 -7.58
CA MET A 46 -1.31 -4.31 -7.90
C MET A 46 -1.56 -5.82 -7.71
N GLU A 47 -2.75 -6.20 -7.24
CA GLU A 47 -3.08 -7.57 -6.83
C GLU A 47 -2.08 -8.15 -5.81
N TRP A 48 -1.56 -7.32 -4.91
CA TRP A 48 -0.59 -7.72 -3.89
C TRP A 48 -1.27 -8.21 -2.61
N GLU A 49 -0.89 -9.41 -2.19
CA GLU A 49 -1.20 -9.90 -0.86
C GLU A 49 -0.23 -9.34 0.20
N GLY A 50 -0.64 -9.36 1.47
CA GLY A 50 0.19 -8.85 2.56
C GLY A 50 1.55 -9.56 2.73
N ALA A 51 1.70 -10.79 2.23
CA ALA A 51 2.99 -11.49 2.19
C ALA A 51 3.94 -10.88 1.15
N VAL A 52 3.41 -10.53 -0.03
CA VAL A 52 4.17 -9.86 -1.10
C VAL A 52 4.64 -8.49 -0.63
N VAL A 53 3.73 -7.69 -0.05
CA VAL A 53 4.06 -6.38 0.53
C VAL A 53 5.19 -6.51 1.57
N ALA A 54 5.11 -7.52 2.44
CA ALA A 54 6.11 -7.75 3.47
C ALA A 54 7.49 -8.05 2.89
N GLN A 55 7.55 -8.87 1.84
CA GLN A 55 8.78 -9.19 1.13
C GLN A 55 9.38 -7.97 0.43
N LEU A 56 8.55 -7.17 -0.26
CA LEU A 56 8.99 -5.97 -0.98
C LEU A 56 9.63 -4.92 -0.08
N VAL A 57 9.18 -4.83 1.17
CA VAL A 57 9.66 -3.82 2.14
C VAL A 57 10.56 -4.41 3.24
N GLY A 58 10.91 -5.69 3.15
CA GLY A 58 11.85 -6.34 4.07
C GLY A 58 11.35 -6.49 5.51
N VAL A 59 10.04 -6.55 5.75
CA VAL A 59 9.48 -6.80 7.10
C VAL A 59 9.14 -8.27 7.29
N SER A 60 9.40 -8.80 8.49
CA SER A 60 9.20 -10.22 8.79
C SER A 60 7.75 -10.66 8.53
N GLY A 61 7.59 -11.70 7.69
CA GLY A 61 6.33 -12.41 7.46
C GLY A 61 6.33 -13.73 8.23
N GLY A 62 5.30 -13.97 9.04
CA GLY A 62 5.06 -15.31 9.60
C GLY A 62 4.66 -16.26 8.48
N SER A 63 5.19 -17.49 8.51
CA SER A 63 5.30 -18.45 7.39
C SER A 63 4.03 -18.84 6.62
N LYS A 64 2.83 -18.38 6.98
CA LYS A 64 1.57 -18.78 6.30
C LYS A 64 0.46 -17.72 6.21
N ALA A 65 0.58 -16.55 6.83
CA ALA A 65 -0.59 -15.66 7.01
C ALA A 65 -0.31 -14.17 6.72
N GLY A 66 0.81 -13.85 6.07
CA GLY A 66 1.25 -12.48 5.86
C GLY A 66 1.92 -11.86 7.09
N SER A 67 2.46 -10.66 6.94
CA SER A 67 3.17 -9.97 8.04
C SER A 67 2.19 -9.29 9.01
N ARG A 68 2.40 -9.49 10.32
CA ARG A 68 1.68 -8.74 11.37
C ARG A 68 1.86 -7.24 11.19
N THR A 69 3.02 -6.81 10.72
CA THR A 69 3.32 -5.41 10.43
C THR A 69 2.41 -4.88 9.32
N VAL A 70 2.32 -5.59 8.20
CA VAL A 70 1.44 -5.20 7.08
C VAL A 70 -0.03 -5.17 7.52
N ARG A 71 -0.47 -6.15 8.33
CA ARG A 71 -1.85 -6.13 8.87
C ARG A 71 -2.15 -4.87 9.68
N ARG A 72 -1.19 -4.41 10.50
CA ARG A 72 -1.33 -3.17 11.28
C ARG A 72 -1.36 -1.92 10.37
N TRP A 73 -0.61 -1.94 9.26
CA TRP A 73 -0.62 -0.87 8.27
C TRP A 73 -1.93 -0.77 7.48
N THR A 74 -2.57 -1.91 7.23
CA THR A 74 -3.85 -1.96 6.53
C THR A 74 -5.06 -1.89 7.45
N ALA A 75 -4.88 -1.84 8.77
CA ALA A 75 -5.99 -1.82 9.73
C ALA A 75 -6.67 -0.45 9.77
N ASP A 76 -8.01 -0.44 9.86
CA ASP A 76 -8.76 0.79 10.08
C ASP A 76 -8.55 1.25 11.54
N PRO A 77 -8.02 2.46 11.78
CA PRO A 77 -7.78 2.97 13.13
C PRO A 77 -9.06 3.19 13.94
N SER A 78 -10.24 3.23 13.31
CA SER A 78 -11.52 3.28 14.01
C SER A 78 -11.96 1.92 14.57
N GLU A 79 -11.37 0.82 14.08
CA GLU A 79 -11.73 -0.55 14.47
C GLU A 79 -10.70 -1.19 15.42
N THR A 80 -9.47 -0.65 15.50
CA THR A 80 -8.41 -1.22 16.36
C THR A 80 -7.31 -0.24 16.76
N ASP A 81 -6.94 -0.28 18.05
CA ASP A 81 -5.80 0.46 18.61
C ASP A 81 -4.42 -0.04 18.10
N SER A 82 -4.41 -1.20 17.45
CA SER A 82 -3.20 -1.79 16.89
C SER A 82 -2.83 -1.23 15.51
N ALA A 83 -3.71 -0.41 14.91
CA ALA A 83 -3.45 0.26 13.63
C ALA A 83 -2.19 1.11 13.71
N ARG A 84 -1.35 1.03 12.68
CA ARG A 84 -0.09 1.78 12.60
C ARG A 84 0.03 2.38 11.21
N GLN A 85 0.56 3.58 11.11
CA GLN A 85 0.89 4.17 9.82
C GLN A 85 2.08 3.43 9.18
N ILE A 86 2.06 3.29 7.85
CA ILE A 86 3.22 2.78 7.11
C ILE A 86 4.34 3.84 7.10
N PRO A 87 5.59 3.48 7.43
CA PRO A 87 6.71 4.42 7.35
C PRO A 87 6.97 4.88 5.90
N TYR A 88 7.43 6.12 5.72
CA TYR A 88 7.76 6.68 4.39
C TYR A 88 8.66 5.76 3.57
N ALA A 89 9.74 5.23 4.16
CA ALA A 89 10.68 4.37 3.45
C ALA A 89 10.01 3.09 2.90
N ALA A 90 9.14 2.45 3.70
CA ALA A 90 8.40 1.27 3.26
C ALA A 90 7.39 1.62 2.16
N TRP A 91 6.66 2.72 2.31
CA TRP A 91 5.74 3.21 1.28
C TRP A 91 6.47 3.54 -0.03
N ARG A 92 7.62 4.22 0.04
CA ARG A 92 8.42 4.59 -1.12
C ARG A 92 8.92 3.35 -1.88
N LEU A 93 9.37 2.31 -1.16
CA LEU A 93 9.73 1.04 -1.78
C LEU A 93 8.56 0.41 -2.56
N LEU A 94 7.34 0.46 -2.01
CA LEU A 94 6.15 -0.03 -2.71
C LEU A 94 5.87 0.77 -3.98
N LEU A 95 5.94 2.10 -3.91
CA LEU A 95 5.75 2.96 -5.09
C LEU A 95 6.79 2.72 -6.19
N ILE A 96 8.06 2.48 -5.81
CA ILE A 96 9.13 2.12 -6.75
C ILE A 96 8.82 0.78 -7.42
N ASN A 97 8.44 -0.24 -6.64
CA ASN A 97 8.08 -1.56 -7.18
C ASN A 97 6.80 -1.52 -8.04
N ALA A 98 5.89 -0.59 -7.76
CA ALA A 98 4.70 -0.34 -8.55
C ALA A 98 4.97 0.49 -9.83
N GLY A 99 6.21 0.95 -10.05
CA GLY A 99 6.58 1.77 -11.20
C GLY A 99 6.00 3.18 -11.18
N LEU A 100 5.56 3.66 -10.02
CA LEU A 100 4.96 4.99 -9.86
C LEU A 100 5.98 6.11 -9.72
N VAL A 101 7.13 5.77 -9.15
CA VAL A 101 8.18 6.74 -8.84
C VAL A 101 9.55 6.11 -9.07
N THR A 102 10.52 6.91 -9.45
CA THR A 102 11.92 6.48 -9.56
C THR A 102 12.66 6.71 -8.25
N LYS A 103 13.82 6.05 -8.13
CA LYS A 103 14.75 6.19 -7.01
C LYS A 103 15.15 7.65 -6.80
#